data_AF-A0A0Q9JQX7-F1
#
_entry.id   AF-A0A0Q9JQX7-F1
#
_cell.length_a   1.000
_cell.length_b   1.000
_cell.length_c   1.000
_cell.angle_alpha   90.00
_cell.angle_beta   90.00
_cell.angle_gamma   90.00
#
_symmetry.space_group_name_H-M   'P 1'
#
loop_
_entity.id
_entity.type
_entity.pdbx_description
1 polymer ?
#
loop_
_entity_poly.entity_id
_entity_poly.type
_entity_poly.pdbx_seq_one_letter_code
_entity_poly.pdbx_strand_id
1 'polypeptide(L)'
;MTRTGTILVAAALALAGCATGGGGTGYGGGSESAAGTWGDTGETTEPSLVLEDDGTLTGTDGCNQMNGEWTEEGDTVTFENVATTLMACEDIDTWLSGLATATVDGSTMTVFDESGDEIGTLPRTG
;
A
#
# COMPACT_ATOMS: atom_id res chain seq x y z
N MET A 1 -36.00 4.32 -69.33
CA MET A 1 -36.89 3.84 -68.25
C MET A 1 -36.35 2.46 -67.89
N THR A 2 -35.69 2.16 -66.76
CA THR A 2 -35.85 2.63 -65.39
C THR A 2 -34.66 2.08 -64.55
N ARG A 3 -34.02 2.95 -63.77
CA ARG A 3 -33.39 2.75 -62.45
C ARG A 3 -32.21 1.77 -62.26
N THR A 4 -31.03 2.36 -62.11
CA THR A 4 -30.30 2.50 -60.84
C THR A 4 -30.54 1.42 -59.76
N GLY A 5 -29.46 0.72 -59.41
CA GLY A 5 -29.34 -0.08 -58.19
C GLY A 5 -27.88 -0.12 -57.72
N THR A 6 -27.50 0.87 -56.93
CA THR A 6 -26.25 1.01 -56.18
C THR A 6 -26.15 -0.09 -55.11
N ILE A 7 -24.94 -0.53 -54.74
CA ILE A 7 -24.41 -0.47 -53.36
C ILE A 7 -22.94 -0.93 -53.36
N LEU A 8 -22.10 0.04 -52.98
CA LEU A 8 -20.69 -0.06 -52.58
C LEU A 8 -20.55 -0.97 -51.36
N VAL A 9 -19.40 -1.63 -51.16
CA VAL A 9 -18.61 -1.58 -49.91
C VAL A 9 -17.28 -2.30 -50.16
N ALA A 10 -16.18 -1.54 -50.09
CA ALA A 10 -14.96 -1.92 -49.38
C ALA A 10 -14.04 -0.69 -49.37
N ALA A 11 -14.36 0.26 -48.49
CA ALA A 11 -13.41 1.31 -48.14
C ALA A 11 -12.35 0.68 -47.25
N ALA A 12 -11.16 0.44 -47.82
CA ALA A 12 -9.97 0.14 -47.03
C ALA A 12 -9.54 1.44 -46.32
N LEU A 13 -9.87 1.55 -45.03
CA LEU A 13 -9.33 2.61 -44.18
C LEU A 13 -7.84 2.32 -43.92
N ALA A 14 -6.98 3.04 -44.62
CA ALA A 14 -5.59 3.21 -44.20
C ALA A 14 -5.59 4.06 -42.93
N LEU A 15 -5.26 3.46 -41.79
CA LEU A 15 -5.02 4.18 -40.55
C LEU A 15 -3.68 4.92 -40.67
N ALA A 16 -3.76 6.23 -40.88
CA ALA A 16 -2.63 7.13 -40.71
C ALA A 16 -2.28 7.18 -39.21
N GLY A 17 -1.02 6.86 -38.89
CA GLY A 17 -0.48 7.00 -37.54
C GLY A 17 -0.36 8.46 -37.14
N CYS A 18 -0.88 8.80 -35.96
CA CYS A 18 -0.48 10.00 -35.24
C CYS A 18 0.54 9.59 -34.18
N ALA A 19 1.79 9.99 -34.39
CA ALA A 19 2.76 10.11 -33.32
C ALA A 19 2.38 11.34 -32.49
N THR A 20 2.07 11.15 -31.22
CA THR A 20 2.01 12.23 -30.25
C THR A 20 2.95 11.85 -29.12
N GLY A 21 4.12 12.50 -29.10
CA GLY A 21 4.97 12.54 -27.92
C GLY A 21 4.26 13.34 -26.84
N GLY A 22 3.87 12.65 -25.78
CA GLY A 22 3.45 13.25 -24.52
C GLY A 22 4.12 12.43 -23.42
N GLY A 23 4.91 13.10 -22.58
CA GLY A 23 5.55 12.46 -21.43
C GLY A 23 4.49 11.88 -20.51
N GLY A 24 4.24 10.59 -20.66
CA GLY A 24 3.57 9.81 -19.64
C GLY A 24 4.63 9.50 -18.60
N THR A 25 4.53 10.14 -17.43
CA THR A 25 4.92 9.46 -16.19
C THR A 25 4.29 8.08 -16.27
N GLY A 26 5.12 7.04 -16.27
CA GLY A 26 4.63 5.69 -16.37
C GLY A 26 3.62 5.48 -15.25
N TYR A 27 2.35 5.26 -15.61
CA TYR A 27 1.46 4.47 -14.77
C TYR A 27 1.95 3.03 -14.90
N GLY A 28 3.14 2.77 -14.36
CA GLY A 28 3.52 1.43 -13.96
C GLY A 28 2.56 1.07 -12.85
N GLY A 29 1.74 0.05 -13.06
CA GLY A 29 1.17 -0.72 -11.95
C GLY A 29 2.29 -1.44 -11.21
N GLY A 30 3.20 -0.66 -10.60
CA GLY A 30 4.01 -1.11 -9.49
C GLY A 30 3.13 -1.02 -8.25
N SER A 31 3.31 -1.96 -7.34
CA SER A 31 2.75 -1.86 -6.00
C SER A 31 3.05 -0.47 -5.45
N GLU A 32 2.03 0.19 -4.88
CA GLU A 32 2.27 1.43 -4.15
C GLU A 32 3.19 1.08 -2.99
N SER A 33 4.38 1.69 -2.94
CA SER A 33 5.35 1.50 -1.84
C SER A 33 4.63 1.55 -0.49
N ALA A 34 5.02 0.72 0.45
CA ALA A 34 4.49 0.73 1.81
C ALA A 34 4.92 1.94 2.65
N ALA A 35 5.92 2.71 2.19
CA ALA A 35 6.36 3.93 2.86
C ALA A 35 5.17 4.89 3.10
N GLY A 36 5.13 5.52 4.27
CA GLY A 36 4.06 6.43 4.68
C GLY A 36 3.50 6.14 6.07
N THR A 37 2.36 6.76 6.36
CA THR A 37 1.71 6.70 7.67
C THR A 37 0.51 5.77 7.66
N TRP A 38 0.43 4.93 8.69
CA TRP A 38 -0.58 3.89 8.87
C TRP A 38 -1.22 4.03 10.26
N GLY A 39 -2.54 4.17 10.32
CA GLY A 39 -3.28 4.51 11.55
C GLY A 39 -3.28 6.02 11.85
N ASP A 40 -3.98 6.43 12.91
CA ASP A 40 -4.02 7.83 13.33
C ASP A 40 -2.89 8.14 14.32
N THR A 41 -1.85 8.82 13.84
CA THR A 41 -0.72 9.22 14.70
C THR A 41 -1.06 10.33 15.71
N GLY A 42 -2.24 10.96 15.59
CA GLY A 42 -2.77 11.93 16.55
C GLY A 42 -3.35 11.28 17.81
N GLU A 43 -3.77 10.01 17.72
CA GLU A 43 -4.42 9.26 18.79
C GLU A 43 -3.47 8.18 19.34
N THR A 44 -2.64 8.54 20.32
CA THR A 44 -1.56 7.66 20.80
C THR A 44 -2.03 6.40 21.54
N THR A 45 -3.33 6.30 21.82
CA THR A 45 -3.97 5.11 22.41
C THR A 45 -4.47 4.12 21.35
N GLU A 46 -4.32 4.45 20.08
CA GLU A 46 -4.62 3.58 18.95
C GLU A 46 -3.32 3.14 18.26
N PRO A 47 -3.30 1.95 17.63
CA PRO A 47 -2.11 1.47 16.94
C PRO A 47 -1.80 2.31 15.71
N SER A 48 -0.52 2.66 15.52
CA SER A 48 -0.04 3.36 14.32
C SER A 48 1.42 3.05 14.01
N LEU A 49 1.78 3.16 12.73
CA LEU A 49 3.13 3.03 12.20
C LEU A 49 3.45 4.18 11.23
N VAL A 50 4.72 4.60 11.23
CA VAL A 50 5.33 5.44 10.19
C VAL A 50 6.48 4.66 9.61
N LEU A 51 6.40 4.41 8.29
CA LEU A 51 7.43 3.74 7.50
C LEU A 51 8.13 4.77 6.64
N GLU A 52 9.36 5.14 7.01
CA GLU A 52 10.16 6.14 6.30
C GLU A 52 10.83 5.51 5.06
N ASP A 53 11.02 6.30 3.99
CA ASP A 53 11.68 5.86 2.75
C ASP A 53 13.11 5.33 2.95
N ASP A 54 13.75 5.64 4.09
CA ASP A 54 15.09 5.16 4.43
C ASP A 54 15.11 3.77 5.09
N GLY A 55 13.94 3.14 5.26
CA GLY A 55 13.78 1.84 5.90
C GLY A 55 13.56 1.93 7.41
N THR A 56 13.40 3.12 7.99
CA THR A 56 13.11 3.28 9.43
C THR A 56 11.62 3.09 9.72
N LEU A 57 11.32 2.39 10.82
CA LEU A 57 9.97 2.26 11.39
C LEU A 57 9.89 2.98 12.73
N THR A 58 8.81 3.74 12.94
CA THR A 58 8.38 4.20 14.26
C THR A 58 6.89 3.95 14.45
N GLY A 59 6.43 3.87 15.70
CA GLY A 59 5.00 3.68 15.95
C GLY A 59 4.62 3.52 17.41
N THR A 60 3.37 3.12 17.62
CA THR A 60 2.80 2.75 18.91
C THR A 60 1.77 1.64 18.70
N ASP A 61 1.66 0.70 19.64
CA ASP A 61 0.55 -0.27 19.69
C ASP A 61 -0.67 0.25 20.48
N GLY A 62 -0.65 1.54 20.87
CA GLY A 62 -1.63 2.18 21.74
C GLY A 62 -1.21 2.26 23.22
N CYS A 63 -0.19 1.50 23.63
CA CYS A 63 0.35 1.50 25.00
C CYS A 63 1.88 1.65 25.02
N ASN A 64 2.56 1.00 24.07
CA ASN A 64 3.98 0.88 23.95
C ASN A 64 4.49 1.60 22.71
N GLN A 65 5.59 2.34 22.88
CA GLN A 65 6.30 2.92 21.75
C GLN A 65 7.10 1.84 21.04
N MET A 66 7.19 1.98 19.71
CA MET A 66 7.83 1.03 18.81
C MET A 66 8.83 1.75 17.92
N ASN A 67 9.98 1.12 17.68
CA ASN A 67 10.95 1.58 16.69
C ASN A 67 11.69 0.38 16.09
N GLY A 68 12.09 0.48 14.83
CA GLY A 68 12.80 -0.60 14.15
C GLY A 68 13.12 -0.24 12.72
N GLU A 69 13.26 -1.27 11.90
CA GLU A 69 13.54 -1.19 10.48
C GLU A 69 12.45 -1.93 9.70
N TRP A 70 12.32 -1.62 8.41
CA TRP A 70 11.44 -2.34 7.51
C TRP A 70 12.06 -2.46 6.12
N THR A 71 11.66 -3.51 5.42
CA THR A 71 11.98 -3.77 4.02
C THR A 71 10.74 -4.17 3.25
N GLU A 72 10.74 -3.96 1.93
CA GLU A 72 9.64 -4.32 1.04
C GLU A 72 10.13 -5.15 -0.15
N GLU A 73 9.45 -6.27 -0.38
CA GLU A 73 9.62 -7.12 -1.55
C GLU A 73 8.26 -7.39 -2.19
N GLY A 74 7.98 -6.71 -3.31
CA GLY A 74 6.69 -6.80 -4.00
C GLY A 74 5.58 -6.14 -3.20
N ASP A 75 4.64 -6.94 -2.70
CA ASP A 75 3.52 -6.48 -1.85
C ASP A 75 3.73 -6.83 -0.37
N THR A 76 4.88 -7.43 -0.03
CA THR A 76 5.21 -7.89 1.33
C THR A 76 6.17 -6.92 1.99
N VAL A 77 5.76 -6.43 3.16
CA VAL A 77 6.58 -5.66 4.10
C VAL A 77 7.10 -6.62 5.17
N THR A 78 8.40 -6.57 5.44
CA THR A 78 9.03 -7.29 6.56
C THR A 78 9.48 -6.28 7.60
N PHE A 79 9.14 -6.52 8.87
CA PHE A 79 9.56 -5.68 9.98
C PHE A 79 10.77 -6.31 10.67
N GLU A 80 11.83 -5.53 10.85
CA GLU A 80 13.13 -6.01 11.30
C GLU A 80 13.61 -5.22 12.52
N ASN A 81 14.30 -5.90 13.43
CA ASN A 81 14.92 -5.29 14.61
C ASN A 81 13.97 -4.39 15.44
N VAL A 82 12.67 -4.72 15.47
CA VAL A 82 11.67 -3.92 16.18
C VAL A 82 11.86 -4.07 17.69
N ALA A 83 12.02 -2.94 18.35
CA ALA A 83 12.02 -2.83 19.80
C ALA A 83 10.74 -2.14 20.26
N THR A 84 10.18 -2.62 21.37
CA THR A 84 9.01 -2.02 22.03
C THR A 84 9.31 -1.70 23.48
N THR A 85 8.60 -0.73 24.05
CA THR A 85 8.53 -0.60 25.50
C THR A 85 7.67 -1.71 26.10
N LEU A 86 7.74 -1.91 27.43
CA LEU A 86 6.96 -2.92 28.16
C LEU A 86 6.08 -2.26 29.23
N MET A 87 5.32 -1.24 28.83
CA MET A 87 4.32 -0.60 29.67
C MET A 87 3.10 -1.52 29.81
N ALA A 88 2.51 -1.53 31.01
CA ALA A 88 1.24 -2.19 31.25
C ALA A 88 0.12 -1.15 31.21
N CYS A 89 -0.82 -1.31 30.28
CA CYS A 89 -2.02 -0.49 30.15
C CYS A 89 -3.27 -1.34 30.41
N GLU A 90 -4.28 -0.75 31.04
CA GLU A 90 -5.61 -1.35 31.14
C GLU A 90 -6.42 -0.97 29.89
N ASP A 91 -7.28 -1.88 29.43
CA ASP A 91 -8.24 -1.67 28.35
C ASP A 91 -7.66 -1.26 26.97
N ILE A 92 -6.36 -1.50 26.74
CA ILE A 92 -5.71 -1.32 25.42
C ILE A 92 -5.34 -2.69 24.85
N ASP A 93 -5.78 -2.95 23.62
CA ASP A 93 -5.33 -4.10 22.84
C ASP A 93 -4.00 -3.76 22.15
N THR A 94 -2.94 -4.42 22.58
CA THR A 94 -1.56 -4.19 22.13
C THR A 94 -1.16 -5.12 20.98
N TRP A 95 -2.13 -5.64 20.22
CA TRP A 95 -1.92 -6.61 19.15
C TRP A 95 -0.76 -6.24 18.21
N LEU A 96 -0.57 -4.95 17.89
CA LEU A 96 0.47 -4.50 16.96
C LEU A 96 1.88 -4.82 17.45
N SER A 97 2.12 -4.98 18.76
CA SER A 97 3.41 -5.44 19.30
C SER A 97 3.84 -6.81 18.76
N GLY A 98 2.91 -7.60 18.19
CA GLY A 98 3.20 -8.88 17.55
C GLY A 98 3.59 -8.80 16.08
N LEU A 99 3.74 -7.61 15.48
CA LEU A 99 4.05 -7.48 14.05
C LEU A 99 5.32 -8.24 13.64
N ALA A 100 5.24 -8.93 12.50
CA ALA A 100 6.39 -9.55 11.84
C ALA A 100 6.42 -9.21 10.34
N THR A 101 5.28 -9.34 9.66
CA THR A 101 5.14 -8.94 8.25
C THR A 101 3.84 -8.19 8.02
N ALA A 102 3.72 -7.55 6.86
CA ALA A 102 2.45 -7.00 6.40
C ALA A 102 2.30 -7.12 4.89
N THR A 103 1.06 -7.00 4.41
CA THR A 103 0.75 -6.80 3.00
C THR A 103 0.01 -5.48 2.81
N VAL A 104 0.28 -4.79 1.70
CA VAL A 104 -0.39 -3.53 1.35
C VAL A 104 -1.34 -3.75 0.17
N ASP A 105 -2.63 -3.47 0.38
CA ASP A 105 -3.64 -3.37 -0.67
C ASP A 105 -4.22 -1.94 -0.68
N GLY A 106 -3.65 -1.12 -1.56
CA GLY A 106 -3.99 0.30 -1.69
C GLY A 106 -3.79 1.07 -0.38
N SER A 107 -4.90 1.42 0.26
CA SER A 107 -4.90 2.18 1.52
C SER A 107 -5.02 1.32 2.77
N THR A 108 -4.85 0.00 2.67
CA THR A 108 -4.98 -0.91 3.82
C THR A 108 -3.72 -1.75 3.96
N MET A 109 -3.09 -1.66 5.13
CA MET A 109 -2.04 -2.57 5.56
C MET A 109 -2.66 -3.67 6.40
N THR A 110 -2.43 -4.93 6.03
CA THR A 110 -2.79 -6.11 6.83
C THR A 110 -1.55 -6.63 7.49
N VAL A 111 -1.54 -6.76 8.81
CA VAL A 111 -0.36 -7.11 9.61
C VAL A 111 -0.48 -8.56 10.08
N PHE A 112 0.63 -9.28 10.04
CA PHE A 112 0.74 -10.68 10.43
C PHE A 112 1.82 -10.85 11.50
N ASP A 113 1.63 -11.83 12.37
CA ASP A 113 2.63 -12.23 13.36
C ASP A 113 3.68 -13.21 12.78
N GLU A 114 4.63 -13.66 13.63
CA GLU A 114 5.68 -14.60 13.24
C GLU A 114 5.15 -15.97 12.75
N SER A 115 3.93 -16.34 13.13
CA SER A 115 3.28 -17.57 12.68
C SER A 115 2.61 -17.41 11.32
N GLY A 116 2.45 -16.16 10.85
CA GLY A 116 1.71 -15.80 9.65
C GLY A 116 0.21 -15.62 9.89
N ASP A 117 -0.23 -15.53 11.16
CA ASP A 117 -1.61 -15.26 11.49
C ASP A 117 -1.89 -13.75 11.37
N GLU A 118 -3.03 -13.40 10.77
CA GLU A 118 -3.47 -12.00 10.69
C GLU A 118 -3.83 -11.49 12.09
N ILE A 119 -3.20 -10.39 12.51
CA ILE A 119 -3.38 -9.81 13.85
C ILE A 119 -4.09 -8.45 13.83
N GLY A 120 -4.18 -7.80 12.67
CA GLY A 120 -4.93 -6.56 12.53
C GLY A 120 -4.66 -5.83 11.21
N THR A 121 -5.34 -4.70 11.05
CA THR A 121 -5.21 -3.85 9.87
C THR A 121 -5.01 -2.39 10.25
N LEU A 122 -4.22 -1.65 9.47
CA LEU A 122 -4.05 -0.21 9.62
C LEU A 122 -4.44 0.50 8.31
N PRO A 123 -5.27 1.56 8.36
CA PRO A 123 -5.56 2.38 7.19
C PRO A 123 -4.40 3.35 6.91
N ARG A 124 -4.16 3.67 5.65
CA ARG A 124 -3.21 4.74 5.25
C ARG A 124 -3.78 6.12 5.56
N THR A 125 -2.98 7.00 6.16
CA THR A 125 -3.44 8.33 6.64
C THR A 125 -2.58 9.51 6.18
N GLY A 126 -1.36 9.30 5.68
CA GLY A 126 -0.47 10.38 5.24
C GLY A 126 0.74 9.91 4.46
#